data_AF-A0A371I8V6-F1
#
_entry.id   AF-A0A371I8V6-F1
#
_cell.length_a   1.000
_cell.length_b   1.000
_cell.length_c   1.000
_cell.angle_alpha   90.00
_cell.angle_beta   90.00
_cell.angle_gamma   90.00
#
_symmetry.space_group_name_H-M   'P 1'
#
loop_
_entity.id
_entity.type
_entity.pdbx_description
1 polymer ?
#
loop_
_entity_poly.entity_id
_entity_poly.type
_entity_poly.pdbx_seq_one_letter_code
_entity_poly.pdbx_strand_id
1 'polypeptide(L)' 'MKAFPFSLDGAAKDWLYLQPALFNTWGDMKRIFLEKFFLASRTTSIRKEICGIRQNTGETLHEY' A
#
# COMPACT_ATOMS: atom_id res chain seq x y z
N MET A 1 6.48 -2.81 18.02
CA MET A 1 6.87 -3.65 16.86
C MET A 1 6.22 -5.04 16.84
N LYS A 2 5.70 -5.58 17.96
CA LYS A 2 5.17 -6.95 18.00
C LYS A 2 3.93 -7.19 17.13
N ALA A 3 3.06 -6.20 16.92
CA ALA A 3 1.79 -6.39 16.20
C ALA A 3 1.87 -6.25 14.67
N PHE A 4 2.81 -5.45 14.15
CA PHE A 4 2.86 -5.12 12.72
C PHE A 4 3.07 -6.34 11.81
N PRO A 5 3.98 -7.30 12.11
CA PRO A 5 4.12 -8.51 11.30
C PRO A 5 2.84 -9.35 11.21
N PHE A 6 1.95 -9.29 12.20
CA PHE A 6 0.68 -10.01 12.19
C PHE A 6 -0.39 -9.35 11.32
N SER A 7 -0.21 -8.08 10.94
CA SER A 7 -1.09 -7.38 10.00
C SER A 7 -0.71 -7.61 8.53
N LEU A 8 0.43 -8.23 8.27
CA LEU A 8 0.94 -8.47 6.92
C LEU A 8 0.62 -9.89 6.46
N ASP A 9 0.37 -10.02 5.17
CA ASP A 9 0.17 -11.30 4.50
C ASP A 9 0.92 -11.36 3.16
N GLY A 10 1.11 -12.57 2.64
CA GLY A 10 1.78 -12.86 1.37
C GLY A 10 3.11 -12.12 1.18
N ALA A 11 3.28 -11.50 0.02
CA ALA A 11 4.53 -10.85 -0.38
C ALA A 11 5.01 -9.74 0.57
N ALA A 12 4.10 -9.06 1.29
CA ALA A 12 4.47 -8.05 2.26
C ALA A 12 5.07 -8.66 3.54
N LYS A 13 4.52 -9.80 3.95
CA LYS A 13 5.03 -10.59 5.08
C LYS A 13 6.39 -11.19 4.73
N ASP A 14 6.51 -11.82 3.57
CA ASP A 14 7.76 -12.43 3.11
C ASP A 14 8.88 -11.40 2.99
N TRP A 15 8.60 -10.23 2.41
CA TRP A 15 9.54 -9.11 2.33
C TRP A 15 10.06 -8.69 3.71
N LEU A 16 9.17 -8.58 4.70
CA LEU A 16 9.55 -8.18 6.05
C LEU A 16 10.50 -9.20 6.69
N TYR A 17 10.24 -10.50 6.52
CA TYR A 17 11.09 -11.56 7.08
C TYR A 17 12.44 -11.72 6.34
N LEU A 18 12.54 -11.28 5.08
CA LEU A 18 13.78 -11.30 4.31
C LEU A 18 14.73 -10.15 4.63
N GLN A 19 14.26 -9.08 5.27
CA GLN A 19 15.04 -7.87 5.53
C GLN A 19 15.13 -7.46 7.01
N PRO A 20 15.38 -8.38 7.96
CA PRO A 20 15.31 -8.07 9.40
C PRO A 20 16.35 -7.04 9.86
N ALA A 21 17.50 -6.93 9.18
CA ALA A 21 18.59 -6.03 9.55
C ALA A 21 18.44 -4.58 9.04
N LEU A 22 17.44 -4.30 8.18
CA LEU A 22 17.26 -2.98 7.56
C LEU A 22 16.43 -2.01 8.42
N PHE A 23 15.86 -2.47 9.54
CA PHE A 23 14.90 -1.72 10.34
C PHE A 23 15.46 -1.39 11.72
N ASN A 24 16.33 -0.39 11.80
CA ASN A 24 16.93 0.06 13.06
C ASN A 24 15.91 0.78 13.97
N THR A 25 14.88 1.39 13.38
CA THR A 25 13.79 2.05 14.10
C THR A 25 12.43 1.76 13.46
N TRP A 26 11.36 1.97 14.22
CA TRP A 26 9.99 1.91 13.67
C TRP A 26 9.76 2.94 12.56
N GLY A 27 10.41 4.11 12.65
CA GLY A 27 10.33 5.15 11.63
C GLY A 27 10.92 4.69 10.30
N ASP A 28 12.09 4.04 10.34
CA ASP A 28 12.74 3.49 9.15
C ASP A 28 11.90 2.38 8.51
N MET A 29 11.37 1.48 9.32
CA MET A 29 10.48 0.42 8.86
C MET A 29 9.25 0.97 8.13
N LYS A 30 8.58 1.97 8.71
CA LYS A 30 7.41 2.60 8.10
C LYS A 30 7.77 3.26 6.77
N ARG A 31 8.87 4.00 6.73
CA ARG A 31 9.34 4.70 5.52
C ARG A 31 9.63 3.70 4.40
N ILE A 32 10.46 2.69 4.65
CA ILE A 32 10.87 1.71 3.64
C ILE A 32 9.66 0.89 3.17
N PHE A 33 8.76 0.50 4.08
CA PHE A 33 7.52 -0.20 3.71
C PHE A 33 6.65 0.65 2.76
N LEU A 34 6.46 1.94 3.08
CA LEU A 34 5.70 2.85 2.23
C LEU A 34 6.39 3.07 0.87
N GLU A 35 7.70 3.25 0.83
CA GLU A 35 8.46 3.39 -0.42
C GLU A 35 8.34 2.13 -1.30
N LYS A 36 8.38 0.94 -0.70
CA LYS A 36 8.34 -0.34 -1.41
C LYS A 36 6.96 -0.66 -1.99
N PHE A 37 5.89 -0.47 -1.20
CA PHE A 37 4.53 -0.90 -1.57
C PHE A 37 3.62 0.24 -2.02
N PHE A 38 3.91 1.47 -1.62
CA PHE A 38 3.09 2.66 -1.84
C PHE A 38 3.89 3.77 -2.53
N LEU A 39 4.53 3.43 -3.64
CA LEU A 39 5.32 4.38 -4.42
C LEU A 39 4.49 5.64 -4.74
N ALA A 40 5.07 6.82 -4.49
CA ALA A 40 4.37 8.10 -4.62
C ALA A 40 3.77 8.31 -6.02
N SER A 41 4.45 7.84 -7.08
CA SER A 41 3.93 7.90 -8.45
C SER A 41 2.68 7.04 -8.64
N ARG A 42 2.67 5.82 -8.08
CA ARG A 42 1.49 4.93 -8.10
C ARG A 42 0.33 5.55 -7.34
N THR A 43 0.58 6.09 -6.15
CA THR A 43 -0.45 6.79 -5.36
C THR A 43 -0.99 8.01 -6.11
N THR A 44 -0.14 8.76 -6.80
CA THR A 44 -0.55 9.92 -7.61
C THR A 44 -1.39 9.49 -8.81
N SER A 45 -1.00 8.42 -9.50
CA SER A 45 -1.75 7.87 -10.63
C SER A 45 -3.13 7.38 -10.21
N ILE A 46 -3.21 6.58 -9.14
CA ILE A 46 -4.47 6.08 -8.58
C ILE A 46 -5.36 7.26 -8.17
N ARG A 47 -4.80 8.29 -7.52
CA ARG A 47 -5.58 9.50 -7.17
C ARG A 47 -6.15 10.18 -8.40
N LYS A 48 -5.35 10.33 -9.46
CA LYS A 48 -5.81 10.95 -10.72
C LYS A 48 -6.91 10.12 -11.37
N GLU A 49 -6.79 8.80 -11.35
CA GLU A 49 -7.81 7.87 -11.85
C GLU A 49 -9.10 8.02 -11.05
N ILE A 50 -9.05 7.96 -9.72
CA ILE A 50 -10.21 8.14 -8.83
C ILE A 50 -10.89 9.48 -9.06
N CYS A 51 -10.14 10.58 -9.14
CA CYS A 51 -10.69 11.90 -9.43
C CYS A 51 -11.36 11.99 -10.82
N GLY A 52 -11.01 11.09 -11.74
CA GLY A 52 -11.58 11.00 -13.08
C GLY A 52 -12.75 10.03 -13.22
N ILE A 53 -13.07 9.25 -12.17
CA ILE A 53 -14.16 8.26 -12.21
C ILE A 53 -15.50 8.98 -12.44
N ARG A 54 -16.27 8.47 -13.40
CA ARG A 54 -17.61 8.95 -13.75
C ARG A 54 -18.52 7.75 -13.95
N GLN A 55 -19.76 7.89 -13.53
CA GLN A 55 -20.74 6.82 -13.67
C GLN A 55 -20.96 6.56 -15.15
N ASN A 56 -20.79 5.31 -15.57
CA ASN A 56 -20.98 4.92 -16.95
C ASN A 56 -22.48 4.88 -17.28
N THR A 57 -22.84 5.14 -18.54
CA THR A 57 -24.23 5.04 -18.97
C THR A 57 -24.72 3.60 -18.82
N GLY A 58 -25.66 3.38 -17.89
CA GLY A 58 -26.22 2.05 -17.57
C GLY A 58 -25.58 1.35 -16.37
N GLU A 59 -24.55 1.93 -15.75
CA GLU A 59 -23.97 1.45 -14.47
C GLU A 59 -24.93 1.79 -13.32
N THR A 60 -25.24 0.81 -12.48
CA THR A 60 -26.10 1.07 -11.31
C THR A 60 -25.35 1.87 -10.26
N LEU A 61 -26.08 2.59 -9.40
CA LEU A 61 -25.45 3.32 -8.30
C LEU A 61 -24.72 2.40 -7.30
N HIS A 62 -25.06 1.11 -7.26
CA HIS A 62 -24.36 0.13 -6.41
C HIS A 62 -22.99 -0.26 -6.99
N GLU A 63 -22.84 -0.20 -8.31
CA GLU A 63 -21.60 -0.57 -9.01
C GLU A 63 -20.64 0.62 -9.18
N TYR A 64 -21.18 1.84 -9.20
CA TYR A 64 -20.44 3.10 -9.23
C TYR A 64 -19.69 3.40 -7.92
#